data_AF-A0A371BBC1-F1
#
_entry.id   AF-A0A371BBC1-F1
#
_cell.length_a   1.000
_cell.length_b   1.000
_cell.length_c   1.000
_cell.angle_alpha   90.00
_cell.angle_beta   90.00
_cell.angle_gamma   90.00
#
_symmetry.space_group_name_H-M   'P 1'
#
loop_
_entity.id
_entity.type
_entity.pdbx_description
1 polymer ?
#
loop_
_entity_poly.entity_id
_entity_poly.type
_entity_poly.pdbx_seq_one_letter_code
_entity_poly.pdbx_strand_id
1 'polypeptide(L)'
;MVRKVGVLVVLALLALLPVRQAAAQNNTIGGAIIGGGIGAVVGGAATGKAGGAVAGGIIGAAAGAAIGSQMEPRGRYYWYDGRCWRKHRDGSYHRVSRNYCY
;
A
#
# COMPACT_ATOMS: atom_id res chain seq x y z
N MET A 1 -18.69 -18.13 24.07
CA MET A 1 -17.22 -17.95 24.04
C MET A 1 -16.59 -18.58 22.80
N VAL A 2 -17.02 -19.78 22.40
CA VAL A 2 -16.57 -20.53 21.20
C VAL A 2 -16.65 -19.72 19.88
N ARG A 3 -17.68 -18.88 19.71
CA ARG A 3 -17.84 -17.99 18.54
C ARG A 3 -16.70 -16.96 18.38
N LYS A 4 -16.17 -16.41 19.49
CA LYS A 4 -15.08 -15.41 19.45
C LYS A 4 -13.74 -16.08 19.13
N VAL A 5 -13.53 -17.28 19.66
CA VAL A 5 -12.36 -18.11 19.36
C VAL A 5 -12.37 -18.52 17.88
N GLY A 6 -13.52 -18.91 17.34
CA GLY A 6 -13.65 -19.22 15.90
C GLY A 6 -13.30 -18.05 14.99
N VAL A 7 -13.76 -16.82 15.32
CA VAL A 7 -13.42 -15.62 14.54
C VAL A 7 -11.93 -15.28 14.61
N LEU A 8 -11.29 -15.43 15.77
CA LEU A 8 -9.86 -15.19 15.94
C LEU A 8 -9.00 -16.21 15.17
N VAL A 9 -9.40 -17.48 15.17
CA VAL A 9 -8.71 -18.54 14.42
C VAL A 9 -8.84 -18.31 12.92
N VAL A 10 -10.02 -17.90 12.44
CA VAL A 10 -10.24 -17.57 11.02
C VAL A 10 -9.41 -16.35 10.62
N LEU A 11 -9.33 -15.30 11.45
CA LEU A 11 -8.47 -14.14 11.19
C LEU A 11 -6.97 -14.52 11.14
N ALA A 12 -6.52 -15.39 12.04
CA ALA A 12 -5.15 -15.88 12.06
C ALA A 12 -4.83 -16.75 10.82
N LEU A 13 -5.79 -17.57 10.36
CA LEU A 13 -5.66 -18.35 9.12
C LEU A 13 -5.62 -17.45 7.88
N LEU A 14 -6.41 -16.38 7.84
CA LEU A 14 -6.40 -15.39 6.76
C LEU A 14 -5.09 -14.59 6.72
N ALA A 15 -4.42 -14.40 7.86
CA ALA A 15 -3.10 -13.75 7.91
C ALA A 15 -1.96 -14.60 7.33
N LEU A 16 -2.18 -15.93 7.19
CA LEU A 16 -1.23 -16.85 6.54
C LEU A 16 -1.39 -16.89 5.02
N LEU A 17 -2.45 -16.28 4.46
CA LEU A 17 -2.61 -16.19 3.01
C LEU A 17 -1.55 -15.24 2.46
N PRO A 18 -0.77 -15.65 1.44
CA PRO A 18 0.17 -14.76 0.79
C PRO A 18 -0.63 -13.64 0.11
N VAL A 19 -0.64 -12.44 0.70
CA VAL A 19 -1.06 -11.19 0.05
C VAL A 19 0.02 -10.80 -0.98
N ARG A 20 0.23 -11.67 -1.96
CA ARG A 20 1.01 -11.35 -3.15
C ARG A 20 0.00 -11.09 -4.22
N GLN A 21 -0.21 -9.83 -4.63
CA GLN A 21 -0.51 -9.43 -6.03
C GLN A 21 -1.03 -7.99 -6.18
N ALA A 22 -1.43 -7.26 -5.13
CA ALA A 22 -1.94 -5.88 -5.31
C ALA A 22 -0.86 -4.77 -5.34
N ALA A 23 0.40 -5.08 -5.02
CA ALA A 23 1.46 -4.08 -4.88
C ALA A 23 2.09 -3.61 -6.20
N ALA A 24 1.70 -4.18 -7.36
CA ALA A 24 2.45 -3.95 -8.61
C ALA A 24 2.06 -2.67 -9.37
N GLN A 25 1.01 -1.94 -8.98
CA GLN A 25 0.50 -0.80 -9.78
C GLN A 25 0.33 0.52 -9.01
N ASN A 26 0.24 0.49 -7.67
CA ASN A 26 0.07 1.67 -6.83
C ASN A 26 0.71 1.45 -5.46
N ASN A 27 1.93 1.95 -5.27
CA ASN A 27 2.67 1.75 -4.02
C ASN A 27 1.93 2.41 -2.84
N THR A 28 1.24 3.53 -3.07
CA THR A 28 0.34 4.18 -2.09
C THR A 28 -0.78 3.26 -1.62
N ILE A 29 -1.51 2.64 -2.55
CA ILE A 29 -2.67 1.79 -2.20
C ILE A 29 -2.20 0.49 -1.57
N GLY A 30 -1.11 -0.11 -2.09
CA GLY A 30 -0.50 -1.29 -1.50
C GLY A 30 -0.05 -1.03 -0.06
N GLY A 31 0.61 0.10 0.18
CA GLY A 31 1.00 0.54 1.52
C GLY A 31 -0.21 0.75 2.44
N ALA A 32 -1.27 1.40 1.94
CA ALA A 32 -2.48 1.65 2.71
C ALA A 32 -3.20 0.36 3.15
N ILE A 33 -3.32 -0.60 2.23
CA ILE A 33 -3.99 -1.89 2.51
C ILE A 33 -3.17 -2.69 3.51
N ILE A 34 -1.85 -2.81 3.31
CA ILE A 34 -0.98 -3.57 4.19
C ILE A 34 -0.92 -2.92 5.58
N GLY A 35 -0.69 -1.61 5.62
CA GLY A 35 -0.64 -0.85 6.87
C GLY A 35 -1.98 -0.89 7.61
N GLY A 36 -3.10 -0.78 6.90
CA GLY A 36 -4.43 -0.85 7.49
C GLY A 36 -4.80 -2.23 8.02
N GLY A 37 -4.43 -3.29 7.30
CA GLY A 37 -4.63 -4.66 7.76
C GLY A 37 -3.85 -4.95 9.05
N ILE A 38 -2.54 -4.63 9.06
CA ILE A 38 -1.69 -4.83 10.24
C ILE A 38 -2.16 -3.97 11.41
N GLY A 39 -2.44 -2.69 11.15
CA GLY A 39 -2.90 -1.75 12.17
C GLY A 39 -4.22 -2.19 12.80
N ALA A 40 -5.15 -2.76 12.03
CA ALA A 40 -6.42 -3.24 12.55
C ALA A 40 -6.26 -4.48 13.44
N VAL A 41 -5.38 -5.41 13.07
CA VAL A 41 -5.09 -6.59 13.89
C VAL A 41 -4.44 -6.16 15.21
N VAL A 42 -3.43 -5.29 15.16
CA VAL A 42 -2.72 -4.83 16.37
C VAL A 42 -3.64 -4.00 17.27
N GLY A 43 -4.40 -3.05 16.72
CA GLY A 43 -5.32 -2.23 17.50
C GLY A 43 -6.48 -3.02 18.09
N GLY A 44 -6.96 -4.04 17.38
CA GLY A 44 -7.95 -4.98 17.89
C GLY A 44 -7.41 -5.85 19.02
N ALA A 45 -6.19 -6.37 18.88
CA ALA A 45 -5.53 -7.19 19.90
C ALA A 45 -5.18 -6.37 21.16
N ALA A 46 -4.65 -5.15 20.99
CA ALA A 46 -4.23 -4.30 22.10
C ALA A 46 -5.41 -3.82 22.97
N THR A 47 -6.56 -3.56 22.33
CA THR A 47 -7.73 -3.01 23.05
C THR A 47 -8.76 -4.09 23.41
N GLY A 48 -8.74 -5.23 22.73
CA GLY A 48 -9.78 -6.27 22.82
C GLY A 48 -11.14 -5.85 22.25
N LYS A 49 -11.21 -4.73 21.51
CA LYS A 49 -12.47 -4.12 21.02
C LYS A 49 -12.40 -3.84 19.54
N ALA A 50 -13.56 -3.91 18.87
CA ALA A 50 -13.69 -3.52 17.47
C ALA A 50 -13.24 -2.06 17.22
N GLY A 51 -13.47 -1.16 18.19
CA GLY A 51 -13.03 0.23 18.09
C GLY A 51 -11.51 0.39 17.96
N GLY A 52 -10.71 -0.44 18.64
CA GLY A 52 -9.26 -0.41 18.47
C GLY A 52 -8.81 -0.99 17.14
N ALA A 53 -9.53 -1.98 16.60
CA ALA A 53 -9.25 -2.49 15.25
C ALA A 53 -9.55 -1.42 14.18
N VAL A 54 -10.64 -0.69 14.31
CA VAL A 54 -10.96 0.41 13.39
C VAL A 54 -9.92 1.53 13.50
N ALA A 55 -9.61 1.98 14.72
CA ALA A 55 -8.63 3.05 14.93
C ALA A 55 -7.23 2.65 14.44
N GLY A 56 -6.77 1.45 14.80
CA GLY A 56 -5.48 0.93 14.35
C GLY A 56 -5.44 0.74 12.84
N GLY A 57 -6.55 0.30 12.22
CA GLY A 57 -6.65 0.14 10.77
C GLY A 57 -6.58 1.48 10.03
N ILE A 58 -7.23 2.53 10.53
CA ILE A 58 -7.15 3.86 9.92
C ILE A 58 -5.73 4.42 10.04
N ILE A 59 -5.14 4.35 11.23
CA ILE A 59 -3.78 4.86 11.48
C ILE A 59 -2.76 4.11 10.63
N GLY A 60 -2.84 2.78 10.62
CA GLY A 60 -1.96 1.94 9.83
C GLY A 60 -2.13 2.18 8.33
N ALA A 61 -3.36 2.36 7.84
CA ALA A 61 -3.61 2.66 6.43
C ALA A 61 -3.06 4.03 6.03
N ALA A 62 -3.24 5.05 6.86
CA ALA A 62 -2.69 6.38 6.60
C ALA A 62 -1.14 6.35 6.55
N ALA A 63 -0.50 5.70 7.53
CA ALA A 63 0.96 5.56 7.57
C ALA A 63 1.48 4.75 6.39
N GLY A 64 0.85 3.62 6.09
CA GLY A 64 1.18 2.77 4.96
C GLY A 64 1.00 3.48 3.62
N ALA A 65 -0.07 4.26 3.45
CA ALA A 65 -0.30 5.08 2.26
C ALA A 65 0.77 6.15 2.10
N ALA A 66 1.15 6.82 3.19
CA ALA A 66 2.19 7.83 3.18
C ALA A 66 3.52 7.24 2.69
N ILE A 67 3.96 6.12 3.27
CA ILE A 67 5.19 5.42 2.85
C ILE A 67 5.09 4.95 1.40
N GLY A 68 3.95 4.33 1.04
CA GLY A 68 3.68 3.86 -0.30
C GLY A 68 3.73 4.96 -1.35
N SER A 69 3.26 6.17 -1.03
CA SER A 69 3.29 7.32 -1.93
C SER A 69 4.68 7.86 -2.22
N GLN A 70 5.64 7.63 -1.30
CA GLN A 70 7.04 7.98 -1.53
C GLN A 70 7.73 6.97 -2.44
N MET A 71 7.30 5.71 -2.38
CA MET A 71 7.84 4.64 -3.22
C MET A 71 7.19 4.62 -4.61
N GLU A 72 6.08 5.31 -4.82
CA GLU A 72 5.48 5.48 -6.14
C GLU A 72 6.52 6.14 -7.07
N PRO A 73 6.83 5.55 -8.24
CA PRO A 73 7.66 6.21 -9.23
C PRO A 73 6.90 7.45 -9.72
N ARG A 74 7.10 8.57 -9.03
CA ARG A 74 6.76 9.90 -9.50
C ARG A 74 7.39 9.99 -10.88
N GLY A 75 6.57 10.08 -11.93
CA GLY A 75 6.99 10.06 -13.33
C GLY A 75 7.98 11.19 -13.57
N ARG A 76 9.26 10.92 -13.28
CA ARG A 76 10.34 11.86 -13.45
C ARG A 76 10.65 11.87 -14.92
N TYR A 77 10.50 13.05 -15.51
CA TYR A 77 11.09 13.36 -16.79
C TYR A 77 12.60 13.21 -16.64
N TYR A 78 13.22 12.43 -17.52
CA TYR A 78 14.66 12.29 -17.54
C TYR A 78 15.18 12.52 -18.96
N TRP A 79 16.29 13.23 -19.03
CA TRP A 79 16.95 13.56 -20.28
C TRP A 79 17.93 12.44 -20.62
N TYR A 80 17.75 11.80 -21.77
CA TYR A 80 18.64 10.75 -22.25
C TYR A 80 18.73 10.77 -23.77
N ASP A 81 19.94 10.71 -24.31
CA ASP A 81 20.21 10.68 -25.75
C ASP A 81 19.52 11.81 -26.54
N GLY A 82 19.70 13.05 -26.04
CA GLY A 82 19.13 14.26 -26.64
C GLY A 82 17.59 14.34 -26.63
N ARG A 83 16.91 13.44 -25.90
CA ARG A 83 15.46 13.30 -25.88
C ARG A 83 14.93 13.29 -24.44
N CYS A 84 13.71 13.80 -24.26
CA CYS A 84 13.00 13.76 -22.99
C CYS A 84 12.17 12.48 -22.92
N TRP A 85 12.36 11.71 -21.85
CA TRP A 85 11.65 10.46 -21.62
C TRP A 85 10.85 10.54 -20.33
N ARG A 86 9.66 9.92 -20.33
CA ARG A 86 8.84 9.75 -19.14
C ARG A 86 8.59 8.27 -18.90
N LYS A 87 8.86 7.83 -17.67
CA LYS A 87 8.48 6.50 -17.21
C LYS A 87 6.99 6.46 -16.86
N HIS A 88 6.24 5.55 -17.44
CA HIS A 88 4.85 5.26 -17.08
C HIS A 88 4.75 4.19 -15.98
N ARG A 89 3.56 4.08 -15.37
CA ARG A 89 3.25 3.10 -14.32
C ARG A 89 3.33 1.65 -14.75
N ASP A 90 3.13 1.38 -16.04
CA ASP A 90 3.31 0.08 -16.69
C ASP A 90 4.79 -0.31 -16.89
N GLY A 91 5.72 0.59 -16.54
CA GLY A 91 7.16 0.41 -16.76
C GLY A 91 7.62 0.78 -18.18
N SER A 92 6.71 1.20 -19.06
CA SER A 92 7.05 1.66 -20.40
C SER A 92 7.65 3.07 -20.35
N TYR A 93 8.48 3.37 -21.35
CA TYR A 93 9.12 4.66 -21.52
C TYR A 93 8.59 5.32 -22.78
N HIS A 94 7.92 6.45 -22.61
CA HIS A 94 7.39 7.23 -23.72
C HIS A 94 8.22 8.49 -23.91
N ARG A 95 8.52 8.81 -25.18
CA ARG A 95 9.15 10.07 -25.55
C ARG A 95 8.13 11.19 -25.38
N VAL A 96 8.53 12.22 -24.65
CA VAL A 96 7.72 13.41 -24.37
C VAL A 96 8.37 14.64 -24.99
N SER A 97 7.58 15.70 -25.17
CA SER A 97 8.09 16.96 -25.75
C SER A 97 9.26 17.49 -24.92
N ARG A 98 10.23 18.12 -25.60
CA ARG A 98 11.46 18.65 -25.01
C ARG A 98 11.19 19.62 -23.85
N ASN A 99 10.08 20.34 -23.93
CA ASN A 99 9.68 21.37 -22.97
C ASN A 99 9.36 20.82 -21.57
N TYR A 100 9.15 19.51 -21.42
CA TYR A 100 8.89 18.89 -20.11
C TYR A 100 10.18 18.58 -19.32
N CYS A 101 11.34 18.60 -19.98
CA CYS A 101 12.65 18.39 -19.36
C CYS A 101 13.46 19.69 -19.24
N TYR A 102 12.86 20.85 -19.50
CA TYR A 102 13.51 22.16 -19.47
C TYR A 102 13.24 22.88 -18.15
#